data_AF-A0AAD6PYR0-F1
#
_entry.id   AF-A0AAD6PYR0-F1
#
_cell.length_a   1.000
_cell.length_b   1.000
_cell.length_c   1.000
_cell.angle_alpha   90.00
_cell.angle_beta   90.00
_cell.angle_gamma   90.00
#
_symmetry.space_group_name_H-M   'P 1'
#
loop_
_entity.id
_entity.type
_entity.pdbx_description
1 polymer ?
#
loop_
_entity_poly.entity_id
_entity_poly.type
_entity_poly.pdbx_seq_one_letter_code
_entity_poly.pdbx_strand_id
1 'polypeptide(L)'
;MYYYSKKNKRNWKVLKRHSFNPRIIDENGQEVIDGAALVIVEKEETETNIVGSEEMELNIAHIFEKIEHFTQIVSELLESGKAMFKELSNEFEERLISIHKEQMEKWQEEIKELRLLDASNEEASGILHNARYVLQNPHIDS
;
A
#
# COMPACT_ATOMS: atom_id res chain seq x y z
N MET A 1 -12.76 -10.63 -9.36
CA MET A 1 -13.74 -9.84 -8.58
C MET A 1 -13.23 -9.71 -7.15
N TYR A 2 -12.72 -8.55 -6.76
CA TYR A 2 -12.40 -8.23 -5.36
C TYR A 2 -13.16 -6.95 -4.97
N TYR A 3 -13.97 -7.04 -3.92
CA TYR A 3 -14.86 -5.97 -3.46
C TYR A 3 -14.09 -4.93 -2.62
N TYR A 4 -14.16 -3.66 -3.00
CA TYR A 4 -13.81 -2.53 -2.13
C TYR A 4 -14.99 -2.18 -1.21
N SER A 5 -14.79 -2.27 0.10
CA SER A 5 -15.76 -1.86 1.13
C SER A 5 -15.57 -0.38 1.51
N LYS A 6 -16.59 0.45 1.26
CA LYS A 6 -16.69 1.85 1.75
C LYS A 6 -17.46 1.89 3.08
N LYS A 7 -16.80 2.24 4.19
CA LYS A 7 -17.38 2.77 5.46
C LYS A 7 -16.24 3.52 6.19
N ASN A 8 -16.35 4.68 6.84
CA ASN A 8 -17.44 5.61 7.17
C ASN A 8 -16.76 6.90 7.71
N LYS A 9 -16.82 8.02 7.00
CA LYS A 9 -16.30 9.34 7.46
C LYS A 9 -17.36 10.06 8.29
N ARG A 10 -17.51 9.79 9.58
CA ARG A 10 -18.19 10.68 10.53
C ARG A 10 -17.63 10.49 11.92
N ASN A 11 -17.08 11.57 12.51
CA ASN A 11 -17.50 12.12 13.80
C ASN A 11 -16.34 12.74 14.62
N TRP A 12 -15.76 13.86 14.14
CA TRP A 12 -14.75 14.62 14.89
C TRP A 12 -15.34 15.73 15.77
N LYS A 13 -16.66 15.98 15.68
CA LYS A 13 -17.32 17.08 16.40
C LYS A 13 -17.74 16.73 17.84
N VAL A 14 -17.57 15.49 18.28
CA VAL A 14 -17.98 15.04 19.64
C VAL A 14 -16.82 15.09 20.65
N LEU A 15 -15.55 15.10 20.21
CA LEU A 15 -14.40 15.09 21.13
C LEU A 15 -14.02 16.44 21.76
N LYS A 16 -14.60 17.58 21.33
CA LYS A 16 -14.25 18.91 21.88
C LYS A 16 -15.09 19.37 23.08
N ARG A 17 -15.98 18.52 23.62
CA ARG A 17 -16.92 18.90 24.70
C ARG A 17 -16.64 18.28 26.07
N HIS A 18 -15.51 17.61 26.25
CA HIS A 18 -15.02 17.24 27.58
C HIS A 18 -13.72 17.99 27.81
N SER A 19 -13.82 19.08 28.57
CA SER A 19 -12.68 19.74 29.20
C SER A 19 -11.84 18.67 29.89
N PHE A 20 -10.62 18.44 29.42
CA PHE A 20 -9.63 17.65 30.11
C PHE A 20 -9.26 18.44 31.37
N ASN A 21 -9.87 18.10 32.50
CA ASN A 21 -9.53 18.63 33.81
C ASN A 21 -8.62 17.57 34.45
N PRO A 22 -7.29 17.68 34.36
CA PRO A 22 -6.41 16.68 34.95
C PRO A 22 -6.55 16.76 36.47
N ARG A 23 -7.14 15.72 37.07
CA ARG A 23 -7.12 15.49 38.52
C ARG A 23 -5.67 15.17 38.88
N ILE A 24 -5.03 16.04 39.64
CA ILE A 24 -3.70 15.77 40.20
C ILE A 24 -3.91 14.96 41.48
N ILE A 25 -3.38 13.74 41.45
CA ILE A 25 -3.45 12.76 42.54
C ILE A 25 -2.02 12.62 43.05
N ASP A 26 -1.84 12.69 44.37
CA ASP A 26 -0.52 12.50 44.97
C ASP A 26 -0.07 11.02 44.91
N GLU A 27 1.18 10.77 45.31
CA GLU A 27 1.78 9.42 45.33
C GLU A 27 1.09 8.42 46.26
N ASN A 28 0.13 8.87 47.07
CA ASN A 28 -0.70 8.04 47.95
C ASN A 28 -2.17 7.92 47.49
N GLY A 29 -2.51 8.43 46.31
CA GLY A 29 -3.81 8.21 45.69
C GLY A 29 -4.93 9.16 46.15
N GLN A 30 -4.63 10.29 46.79
CA GLN A 30 -5.64 11.28 47.21
C GLN A 30 -5.70 12.50 46.25
N GLU A 31 -6.93 12.98 45.99
CA GLU A 31 -7.17 14.19 45.19
C GLU A 31 -6.76 15.44 45.99
N VAL A 32 -5.83 16.23 45.43
CA VAL A 32 -5.39 17.50 46.02
C VAL A 32 -6.32 18.61 45.53
N ILE A 33 -7.20 19.11 46.41
CA ILE A 33 -8.06 20.26 46.13
C ILE A 33 -7.36 21.49 46.70
N ASP A 34 -6.68 22.27 45.84
CA ASP A 34 -6.19 23.59 46.24
C ASP A 34 -7.36 24.58 46.23
N GLY A 35 -7.98 24.72 47.40
CA GLY A 35 -9.02 25.68 47.67
C GLY A 35 -8.42 27.04 48.02
N ALA A 36 -8.26 27.91 47.01
CA ALA A 36 -8.08 29.35 47.21
C ALA A 36 -9.25 30.09 46.58
N ALA A 37 -10.32 30.23 47.36
CA ALA A 37 -11.33 31.24 47.13
C ALA A 37 -10.69 32.62 47.23
N LEU A 38 -10.56 33.32 46.10
CA LEU A 38 -10.35 34.76 46.06
C LEU A 38 -11.47 35.38 45.22
N VAL A 39 -12.52 35.79 45.94
CA VAL A 39 -13.46 36.81 45.47
C VAL A 39 -12.64 38.08 45.22
N ILE A 40 -12.44 38.42 43.96
CA ILE A 40 -11.92 39.73 43.53
C ILE A 40 -13.03 40.40 42.72
N VAL A 41 -13.80 41.20 43.46
CA VAL A 41 -14.37 42.51 43.11
C VAL A 41 -14.40 42.85 41.61
N GLU A 42 -15.62 43.03 41.08
CA GLU A 42 -15.89 43.85 39.90
C GLU A 42 -15.24 45.23 40.04
N LYS A 43 -14.25 45.54 39.19
CA LYS A 43 -14.15 46.89 38.63
C LYS A 43 -13.28 46.92 37.38
N GLU A 44 -13.81 47.65 36.41
CA GLU A 44 -13.16 48.15 35.19
C GLU A 44 -12.89 47.10 34.10
N GLU A 45 -13.87 47.02 33.20
CA GLU A 45 -13.68 47.19 31.76
C GLU A 45 -12.28 47.76 31.43
N THR A 46 -11.31 46.87 31.31
CA THR A 46 -10.24 47.08 30.37
C THR A 46 -10.52 46.10 29.26
N GLU A 47 -11.36 46.54 28.32
CA GLU A 47 -11.15 46.22 26.92
C GLU A 47 -9.67 46.53 26.65
N THR A 48 -8.81 45.55 26.90
CA THR A 48 -7.55 45.45 26.18
C THR A 48 -7.97 45.10 24.77
N ASN A 49 -8.39 46.14 24.06
CA ASN A 49 -8.35 46.18 22.63
C ASN A 49 -6.85 46.02 22.33
N ILE A 50 -6.38 44.78 22.26
CA ILE A 50 -5.09 44.44 21.71
C ILE A 50 -5.23 44.81 20.25
N VAL A 51 -5.07 46.10 19.97
CA VAL A 51 -4.81 46.62 18.64
C VAL A 51 -3.46 46.02 18.31
N GLY A 52 -3.48 44.83 17.72
CA GLY A 52 -2.31 44.24 17.10
C GLY A 52 -1.76 45.31 16.16
N SER A 53 -0.47 45.61 16.27
CA SER A 53 0.19 46.49 15.32
C SER A 53 -0.04 45.93 13.91
N GLU A 54 -0.31 46.79 12.93
CA GLU A 54 -0.43 46.40 11.52
C GLU A 54 0.79 45.56 11.07
N GLU A 55 1.97 45.85 11.61
CA GLU A 55 3.19 45.09 11.41
C GLU A 55 3.10 43.64 11.91
N MET A 56 2.43 43.39 13.03
CA MET A 56 2.22 42.04 13.57
C MET A 56 1.29 41.23 12.66
N GLU A 57 0.19 41.83 12.18
CA GLU A 57 -0.72 41.18 11.25
C GLU A 57 -0.04 40.86 9.91
N LEU A 58 0.83 41.75 9.41
CA LEU A 58 1.66 41.50 8.23
C LEU A 58 2.64 40.33 8.45
N ASN A 59 3.29 40.27 9.62
CA ASN A 59 4.19 39.16 9.96
C ASN A 59 3.44 37.83 10.05
N ILE A 60 2.23 37.81 10.62
CA ILE A 60 1.37 36.64 10.68
C ILE A 60 0.95 36.19 9.28
N ALA A 61 0.53 37.12 8.41
CA ALA A 61 0.17 36.83 7.02
C ALA A 61 1.34 36.21 6.25
N HIS A 62 2.54 36.74 6.43
CA HIS A 62 3.75 36.21 5.79
C HIS A 62 4.12 34.79 6.28
N ILE A 63 3.86 34.48 7.56
CA ILE A 63 4.03 33.11 8.07
C ILE A 63 3.01 32.17 7.43
N PHE A 64 1.75 32.58 7.26
CA PHE A 64 0.75 31.77 6.58
C PHE A 64 1.14 31.45 5.12
N GLU A 65 1.65 32.44 4.40
CA GLU A 65 2.16 32.24 3.03
C GLU A 65 3.30 31.21 2.99
N LYS A 66 4.25 31.29 3.93
CA LYS A 66 5.34 30.29 4.05
C LYS A 66 4.81 28.88 4.32
N ILE A 67 3.80 28.76 5.19
CA ILE A 67 3.17 27.47 5.50
C ILE A 67 2.48 26.90 4.26
N GLU A 68 1.74 27.73 3.53
CA GLU A 68 1.03 27.32 2.33
C GLU A 68 2.00 26.88 1.24
N HIS A 69 3.03 27.68 0.96
CA HIS A 69 4.07 27.36 0.00
C HIS A 69 4.80 26.06 0.36
N PHE A 70 5.17 25.86 1.62
CA PHE A 70 5.79 24.61 2.06
C PHE A 70 4.85 23.41 1.88
N THR A 71 3.57 23.57 2.22
CA THR A 71 2.56 22.51 2.03
C THR A 71 2.40 22.14 0.56
N GLN A 72 2.45 23.12 -0.34
CA GLN A 72 2.40 22.91 -1.77
C GLN A 72 3.61 22.10 -2.26
N ILE A 73 4.83 22.47 -1.87
CA ILE A 73 6.05 21.74 -2.22
C ILE A 73 5.98 20.29 -1.74
N VAL A 74 5.58 20.07 -0.49
CA VAL A 74 5.46 18.71 0.05
C VAL A 74 4.42 17.91 -0.74
N SER A 75 3.31 18.53 -1.13
CA SER A 75 2.27 17.89 -1.93
C SER A 75 2.77 17.49 -3.32
N GLU A 76 3.52 18.36 -3.99
CA GLU A 76 4.13 18.08 -5.29
C GLU A 76 5.15 16.95 -5.21
N LEU A 77 6.00 16.97 -4.18
CA LEU A 77 6.99 15.92 -3.94
C LEU A 77 6.31 14.56 -3.71
N LEU A 78 5.23 14.53 -2.91
CA LEU A 78 4.48 13.31 -2.64
C LEU A 78 3.79 12.77 -3.90
N GLU A 79 3.19 13.62 -4.72
CA GLU A 79 2.55 13.17 -5.96
C GLU A 79 3.59 12.67 -6.97
N SER A 80 4.74 13.36 -7.09
CA SER A 80 5.87 12.90 -7.91
C SER A 80 6.41 11.55 -7.44
N GLY A 81 6.62 11.37 -6.13
CA GLY A 81 7.10 10.11 -5.57
C GLY A 81 6.11 8.97 -5.81
N LYS A 82 4.82 9.22 -5.60
CA LYS A 82 3.75 8.26 -5.89
C LYS A 82 3.69 7.87 -7.36
N ALA A 83 3.86 8.83 -8.28
CA ALA A 83 3.92 8.54 -9.72
C ALA A 83 5.11 7.63 -10.06
N MET A 84 6.31 7.95 -9.54
CA MET A 84 7.52 7.14 -9.72
C MET A 84 7.35 5.71 -9.21
N PHE A 85 6.80 5.53 -7.99
CA PHE A 85 6.56 4.19 -7.44
C PHE A 85 5.54 3.40 -8.26
N LYS A 86 4.52 4.05 -8.81
CA LYS A 86 3.53 3.41 -9.67
C LYS A 86 4.16 2.92 -10.98
N GLU A 87 4.96 3.77 -11.61
CA GLU A 87 5.69 3.42 -12.83
C GLU A 87 6.64 2.24 -12.60
N LEU A 88 7.45 2.28 -11.53
CA LEU A 88 8.35 1.20 -11.17
C LEU A 88 7.60 -0.11 -10.87
N SER A 89 6.45 -0.02 -10.18
CA SER A 89 5.62 -1.20 -9.87
C SER A 89 5.05 -1.82 -11.13
N ASN A 90 4.59 -1.01 -12.08
CA ASN A 90 4.08 -1.48 -13.36
C ASN A 90 5.19 -2.15 -14.18
N GLU A 91 6.37 -1.53 -14.29
CA GLU A 91 7.50 -2.10 -15.03
C GLU A 91 7.94 -3.44 -14.42
N PHE A 92 7.99 -3.52 -13.09
CA PHE A 92 8.30 -4.75 -12.38
C PHE A 92 7.29 -5.86 -12.67
N GLU A 93 5.99 -5.54 -12.62
CA GLU A 93 4.91 -6.49 -12.94
C GLU A 93 5.01 -6.99 -14.39
N GLU A 94 5.22 -6.09 -15.35
CA GLU A 94 5.38 -6.43 -16.76
C GLU A 94 6.59 -7.36 -16.99
N ARG A 95 7.73 -7.07 -16.36
CA ARG A 95 8.92 -7.92 -16.44
C ARG A 95 8.67 -9.31 -15.87
N LEU A 96 8.00 -9.42 -14.71
CA LEU A 96 7.65 -10.71 -14.12
C LEU A 96 6.72 -11.52 -15.01
N ILE A 97 5.70 -10.88 -15.58
CA ILE A 97 4.78 -11.52 -16.53
C ILE A 97 5.55 -12.04 -17.75
N SER A 98 6.48 -11.24 -18.29
CA SER A 98 7.30 -11.63 -19.43
C SER A 98 8.15 -12.86 -19.14
N ILE A 99 8.87 -12.87 -18.01
CA ILE A 99 9.71 -14.00 -17.60
C ILE A 99 8.86 -15.26 -17.45
N HIS A 100 7.71 -15.16 -16.79
CA HIS A 100 6.82 -16.31 -16.60
C HIS A 100 6.33 -16.88 -17.94
N LYS A 101 5.89 -16.01 -18.86
CA LYS A 101 5.44 -16.42 -20.19
C LYS A 101 6.54 -17.12 -20.97
N GLU A 102 7.75 -16.56 -20.98
CA GLU A 102 8.89 -17.14 -21.69
C GLU A 102 9.24 -18.54 -21.16
N GLN A 103 9.23 -18.74 -19.84
CA GLN A 103 9.49 -20.06 -19.25
C GLN A 103 8.37 -21.06 -19.58
N MET A 104 7.12 -20.62 -19.52
CA MET A 104 5.99 -21.46 -19.91
C MET A 104 6.08 -21.88 -21.38
N GLU A 105 6.44 -20.97 -22.28
CA GLU A 105 6.64 -21.27 -23.71
C GLU A 105 7.75 -22.29 -23.93
N LYS A 106 8.90 -22.14 -23.24
CA LYS A 106 10.00 -23.11 -23.30
C LYS A 106 9.57 -24.51 -22.88
N TRP A 107 8.88 -24.63 -21.74
CA TRP A 107 8.39 -25.93 -21.27
C TRP A 107 7.31 -26.52 -22.18
N GLN A 108 6.45 -25.70 -22.78
CA GLN A 108 5.48 -26.17 -23.76
C GLN A 108 6.17 -26.74 -25.01
N GLU A 109 7.25 -26.11 -25.47
CA GLU A 109 8.01 -26.61 -26.61
C GLU A 109 8.77 -27.89 -26.27
N GLU A 110 9.42 -27.96 -25.12
CA GLU A 110 10.08 -29.19 -24.63
C GLU A 110 9.10 -30.37 -24.53
N ILE A 111 7.87 -30.14 -24.05
CA ILE A 111 6.82 -31.17 -24.02
C ILE A 111 6.46 -31.65 -25.44
N LYS A 112 6.40 -30.75 -26.43
CA LYS A 112 6.12 -31.16 -27.82
C LYS A 112 7.27 -31.99 -28.39
N GLU A 113 8.52 -31.58 -28.17
CA GLU A 113 9.70 -32.31 -28.63
C GLU A 113 9.73 -33.72 -28.05
N LEU A 114 9.47 -33.85 -26.74
CA LEU A 114 9.37 -35.15 -26.08
C LEU A 114 8.29 -36.04 -26.67
N ARG A 115 7.11 -35.48 -27.00
CA ARG A 115 6.02 -36.22 -27.64
C ARG A 115 6.37 -36.69 -29.06
N LEU A 116 7.08 -35.87 -29.82
CA LEU A 116 7.56 -36.25 -31.16
C LEU A 116 8.58 -37.39 -31.08
N LEU A 117 9.49 -37.32 -30.10
CA LEU A 117 10.48 -38.37 -29.85
C LEU A 117 9.81 -39.69 -29.42
N ASP A 118 8.82 -39.62 -28.53
CA ASP A 118 8.05 -40.77 -28.08
C ASP A 118 7.31 -41.45 -29.24
N ALA A 119 6.64 -40.68 -30.10
CA ALA A 119 5.96 -41.20 -31.29
C ALA A 119 6.94 -41.90 -32.27
N SER A 120 8.11 -41.32 -32.50
CA SER A 120 9.15 -41.93 -33.34
C SER A 120 9.71 -43.21 -32.73
N ASN A 121 9.86 -43.25 -31.40
CA ASN A 121 10.32 -44.43 -30.69
C ASN A 121 9.30 -45.57 -30.71
N GLU A 122 7.99 -45.25 -30.61
CA GLU A 122 6.91 -46.22 -30.76
C GLU A 122 6.89 -46.83 -32.16
N GLU A 123 7.04 -46.01 -33.21
CA GLU A 123 7.15 -46.47 -34.59
C GLU A 123 8.34 -47.43 -34.78
N ALA A 124 9.53 -47.04 -34.30
CA ALA A 124 10.72 -47.88 -34.37
C ALA A 124 10.54 -49.21 -33.59
N SER A 125 9.92 -49.15 -32.42
CA SER A 125 9.60 -50.33 -31.61
C SER A 125 8.63 -51.26 -32.33
N GLY A 126 7.62 -50.71 -33.02
CA GLY A 126 6.70 -51.47 -33.87
C GLY A 126 7.42 -52.18 -35.03
N ILE A 127 8.32 -51.49 -35.74
CA ILE A 127 9.14 -52.08 -36.82
C ILE A 127 10.01 -53.22 -36.28
N LEU A 128 10.70 -53.01 -35.15
CA LEU A 128 11.54 -54.03 -34.53
C LEU A 128 10.74 -55.23 -34.06
N HIS A 129 9.55 -55.01 -33.51
CA HIS A 129 8.63 -56.08 -33.11
C HIS A 129 8.21 -56.92 -34.32
N ASN A 130 7.80 -56.27 -35.41
CA ASN A 130 7.42 -56.93 -36.66
C ASN A 130 8.58 -57.75 -37.25
N ALA A 131 9.78 -57.17 -37.32
CA ALA A 131 10.97 -57.87 -37.81
C ALA A 131 11.30 -59.09 -36.96
N ARG A 132 11.21 -58.97 -35.63
CA ARG A 132 11.40 -60.10 -34.69
C ARG A 132 10.36 -61.20 -34.92
N TYR A 133 9.10 -60.83 -35.11
CA TYR A 133 8.02 -61.79 -35.37
C TYR A 133 8.29 -62.64 -36.61
N VAL A 134 8.73 -62.01 -37.72
CA VAL A 134 9.08 -62.70 -38.97
C VAL A 134 10.28 -63.63 -38.78
N LEU A 135 11.33 -63.19 -38.09
CA LEU A 135 12.53 -64.00 -37.85
C LEU A 135 12.28 -65.20 -36.93
N GLN A 136 11.36 -65.07 -35.97
CA GLN A 136 11.04 -66.13 -35.02
C GLN A 136 9.99 -67.13 -35.53
N ASN A 137 9.21 -66.78 -36.57
CA ASN A 137 8.20 -67.63 -37.18
C ASN A 137 8.49 -67.86 -38.68
N PRO A 138 9.59 -68.53 -39.06
CA PRO A 138 9.98 -68.69 -40.46
C PRO A 138 9.08 -69.63 -41.29
N HIS A 139 8.10 -70.29 -40.67
CA HIS A 139 7.35 -71.41 -41.28
C HIS A 139 5.85 -71.13 -41.49
N ILE A 140 5.44 -69.86 -41.71
CA ILE A 140 4.01 -69.52 -41.87
C ILE A 140 3.41 -70.00 -43.21
N ASP A 141 4.23 -70.39 -44.20
CA ASP A 141 3.76 -71.00 -45.45
C ASP A 141 4.33 -72.43 -45.62
N SER A 142 3.54 -73.46 -45.28
CA SER A 142 3.65 -74.84 -45.79
C SER A 142 2.29 -75.53 -45.79
#